data_AF-A0A3B3DA45-F1
#
_entry.id   AF-A0A3B3DA45-F1
#
_cell.length_a   1.000
_cell.length_b   1.000
_cell.length_c   1.000
_cell.angle_alpha   90.00
_cell.angle_beta   90.00
_cell.angle_gamma   90.00
#
_symmetry.space_group_name_H-M   'P 1'
#
loop_
_entity.id
_entity.type
_entity.pdbx_description
1 polymer ?
#
loop_
_entity_poly.entity_id
_entity_poly.type
_entity_poly.pdbx_seq_one_letter_code
_entity_poly.pdbx_strand_id
1 'polypeptide(L)'
;MPAQPPVREPEEEMGAEGESHLPTANGDVEEPKQNETRAGGGDEPMEESMEERDSDLDESEGEEEEEEEEESSEMDDEDCERRRGECLDEMMDLEKQFQELKEKLFRERLNQVKVKLDEVLTGKAGEYREPLGALQNSMQIRTQVAGVYRELCLQVIRHKHECEVQGARQHLESERSLLFDAMKTELLEKIRRLEEDRQNMDLTSEWSDEMRGKKCKRRNLLGRSERKKKVALVSGPFIVYMLRDIDILEDWTAIKKAKAALSPMKKKLEKR
;
A
#
# COMPACT_ATOMS: atom_id res chain seq x y z
N MET A 1 25.97 7.10 -32.84
CA MET A 1 25.91 5.70 -32.33
C MET A 1 27.18 5.01 -32.80
N PRO A 2 27.96 4.28 -31.98
CA PRO A 2 27.50 3.44 -30.85
C PRO A 2 28.39 3.45 -29.59
N ALA A 3 27.85 2.97 -28.47
CA ALA A 3 28.51 2.07 -27.49
C ALA A 3 27.52 1.76 -26.36
N GLN A 4 26.87 0.60 -26.42
CA GLN A 4 26.17 0.00 -25.28
C GLN A 4 27.17 -0.80 -24.43
N PRO A 5 27.08 -0.77 -23.09
CA PRO A 5 27.70 -1.77 -22.23
C PRO A 5 26.76 -2.98 -22.01
N PRO A 6 27.31 -4.15 -21.60
CA PRO A 6 26.70 -5.46 -21.84
C PRO A 6 25.70 -5.89 -20.76
N VAL A 7 24.77 -6.74 -21.18
CA VAL A 7 23.85 -7.54 -20.36
C VAL A 7 24.61 -8.62 -19.60
N ARG A 8 24.34 -8.77 -18.29
CA ARG A 8 24.62 -9.98 -17.51
C ARG A 8 23.44 -10.30 -16.58
N GLU A 9 23.26 -11.60 -16.46
CA GLU A 9 22.10 -12.41 -16.05
C GLU A 9 21.77 -12.42 -14.54
N PRO A 10 20.64 -13.02 -14.12
CA PRO A 10 20.01 -12.79 -12.83
C PRO A 10 20.62 -13.67 -11.74
N GLU A 11 20.84 -13.10 -10.55
CA GLU A 11 21.20 -13.86 -9.35
C GLU A 11 20.00 -13.92 -8.39
N GLU A 12 19.93 -15.08 -7.76
CA GLU A 12 18.77 -15.69 -7.13
C GLU A 12 18.33 -14.99 -5.84
N GLU A 13 17.00 -15.03 -5.70
CA GLU A 13 16.15 -14.81 -4.54
C GLU A 13 16.74 -15.30 -3.20
N MET A 14 16.78 -14.41 -2.20
CA MET A 14 16.74 -14.81 -0.80
C MET A 14 15.68 -13.98 -0.07
N GLY A 15 14.67 -14.70 0.42
CA GLY A 15 13.47 -14.14 1.02
C GLY A 15 13.73 -13.30 2.27
N ALA A 16 12.96 -12.22 2.38
CA ALA A 16 12.60 -11.62 3.64
C ALA A 16 11.10 -11.31 3.55
N GLU A 17 10.30 -12.18 4.16
CA GLU A 17 8.90 -11.93 4.44
C GLU A 17 8.77 -10.62 5.22
N GLY A 18 8.09 -9.66 4.59
CA GLY A 18 7.73 -8.40 5.18
C GLY A 18 6.52 -7.91 4.43
N GLU A 19 5.35 -8.44 4.79
CA GLU A 19 4.06 -8.01 4.29
C GLU A 19 3.91 -6.49 4.47
N SER A 20 4.21 -5.72 3.42
CA SER A 20 3.81 -4.32 3.35
C SER A 20 2.33 -4.29 3.01
N HIS A 21 1.50 -4.36 4.04
CA HIS A 21 0.08 -4.06 3.93
C HIS A 21 -0.07 -2.59 3.51
N LEU A 22 -0.20 -2.37 2.20
CA LEU A 22 -0.68 -1.12 1.65
C LEU A 22 -2.16 -0.98 2.05
N PRO A 23 -2.61 0.14 2.65
CA PRO A 23 -4.04 0.36 2.82
C PRO A 23 -4.61 0.82 1.47
N THR A 24 -5.31 -0.08 0.79
CA THR A 24 -6.25 0.26 -0.27
C THR A 24 -7.57 0.76 0.33
N ALA A 25 -8.00 1.91 -0.21
CA ALA A 25 -9.36 2.46 -0.27
C ALA A 25 -10.04 2.90 1.06
N ASN A 26 -10.45 4.16 1.09
CA ASN A 26 -11.88 4.52 1.14
C ASN A 26 -12.05 6.01 0.82
N GLY A 27 -12.70 6.27 -0.30
CA GLY A 27 -13.14 7.58 -0.75
C GLY A 27 -14.42 7.39 -1.56
N ASP A 28 -15.40 6.74 -0.96
CA ASP A 28 -16.77 6.74 -1.48
C ASP A 28 -17.33 8.16 -1.30
N VAL A 29 -17.38 8.89 -2.42
CA VAL A 29 -18.19 10.09 -2.52
C VAL A 29 -19.59 9.61 -2.91
N GLU A 30 -20.50 9.59 -1.94
CA GLU A 30 -21.92 9.41 -2.21
C GLU A 30 -22.43 10.57 -3.09
N GLU A 31 -22.95 10.24 -4.27
CA GLU A 31 -23.78 11.15 -5.06
C GLU A 31 -25.18 11.26 -4.41
N PRO A 32 -25.74 12.47 -4.25
CA PRO A 32 -27.10 12.60 -3.76
C PRO A 32 -28.08 12.31 -4.91
N LYS A 33 -28.78 11.18 -4.81
CA LYS A 33 -30.07 10.99 -5.49
C LYS A 33 -31.08 11.96 -4.87
N GLN A 34 -31.45 13.02 -5.60
CA GLN A 34 -32.70 13.74 -5.36
C GLN A 34 -33.65 13.46 -6.51
N ASN A 35 -34.61 12.59 -6.26
CA ASN A 35 -35.75 12.38 -7.14
C ASN A 35 -36.98 12.15 -6.28
N GLU A 36 -37.60 13.22 -5.78
CA GLU A 36 -39.01 13.24 -5.38
C GLU A 36 -39.55 14.68 -5.50
N THR A 37 -40.25 14.97 -6.59
CA THR A 37 -41.35 15.94 -6.57
C THR A 37 -42.42 15.45 -7.53
N ARG A 38 -43.41 14.76 -6.97
CA ARG A 38 -44.68 14.43 -7.61
C ARG A 38 -45.66 15.55 -7.29
N ALA A 39 -45.98 16.39 -8.27
CA ALA A 39 -47.21 17.19 -8.28
C ALA A 39 -47.53 17.73 -9.69
N GLY A 40 -48.56 17.14 -10.32
CA GLY A 40 -49.60 17.89 -11.03
C GLY A 40 -49.35 18.40 -12.44
N GLY A 41 -49.94 17.69 -13.42
CA GLY A 41 -50.95 18.29 -14.31
C GLY A 41 -50.51 18.84 -15.66
N GLY A 42 -51.06 18.26 -16.73
CA GLY A 42 -51.55 19.03 -17.89
C GLY A 42 -50.84 18.79 -19.22
N ASP A 43 -51.57 18.15 -20.12
CA ASP A 43 -51.53 18.24 -21.60
C ASP A 43 -50.38 17.62 -22.40
N GLU A 44 -50.68 16.42 -22.90
CA GLU A 44 -50.45 15.96 -24.27
C GLU A 44 -51.24 16.83 -25.29
N PRO A 45 -50.94 16.87 -26.61
CA PRO A 45 -50.79 15.66 -27.44
C PRO A 45 -49.92 15.71 -28.73
N MET A 46 -49.91 14.56 -29.41
CA MET A 46 -49.89 14.37 -30.88
C MET A 46 -48.54 14.02 -31.53
N GLU A 47 -48.40 13.04 -32.42
CA GLU A 47 -49.03 11.75 -32.72
C GLU A 47 -48.02 11.03 -33.64
N GLU A 48 -47.84 9.72 -33.49
CA GLU A 48 -47.22 8.86 -34.49
C GLU A 48 -48.05 7.57 -34.54
N SER A 49 -48.88 7.38 -35.56
CA SER A 49 -49.56 6.11 -35.81
C SER A 49 -49.95 5.92 -37.28
N MET A 50 -49.03 5.25 -37.97
CA MET A 50 -49.20 4.18 -38.96
C MET A 50 -50.61 3.88 -39.50
N GLU A 51 -50.67 3.87 -40.82
CA GLU A 51 -51.73 3.45 -41.73
C GLU A 51 -52.29 2.06 -41.43
N GLU A 52 -53.62 1.90 -41.45
CA GLU A 52 -54.34 0.71 -41.95
C GLU A 52 -55.83 1.11 -42.10
N ARG A 53 -56.39 1.03 -43.31
CA ARG A 53 -57.85 1.08 -43.51
C ARG A 53 -58.25 0.25 -44.73
N ASP A 54 -58.63 -1.00 -44.44
CA ASP A 54 -59.44 -1.87 -45.30
C ASP A 54 -60.81 -1.23 -45.55
N SER A 55 -61.26 -1.26 -46.80
CA SER A 55 -62.53 -0.71 -47.25
C SER A 55 -63.43 -1.83 -47.72
N ASP A 56 -64.25 -2.38 -46.81
CA ASP A 56 -65.46 -3.12 -47.13
C ASP A 56 -66.65 -2.18 -46.96
N LEU A 57 -67.30 -1.78 -48.06
CA LEU A 57 -68.60 -1.11 -48.02
C LEU A 57 -69.60 -1.88 -48.88
N ASP A 58 -70.59 -2.37 -48.15
CA ASP A 58 -71.77 -3.16 -48.48
C ASP A 58 -72.67 -2.49 -49.53
N GLU A 59 -73.25 -3.32 -50.41
CA GLU A 59 -74.25 -2.96 -51.40
C GLU A 59 -75.55 -2.51 -50.71
N SER A 60 -76.07 -1.34 -51.07
CA SER A 60 -77.47 -1.00 -50.79
C SER A 60 -78.10 -0.46 -52.08
N GLU A 61 -78.83 -1.34 -52.76
CA GLU A 61 -79.81 -0.95 -53.77
C GLU A 61 -80.96 -0.18 -53.12
N GLY A 62 -81.37 0.88 -53.79
CA GLY A 62 -82.51 1.72 -53.43
C GLY A 62 -82.82 2.63 -54.61
N GLU A 63 -83.54 2.09 -55.60
CA GLU A 63 -84.22 2.88 -56.62
C GLU A 63 -85.42 3.58 -55.98
N GLU A 64 -85.38 4.91 -55.89
CA GLU A 64 -86.58 5.74 -55.80
C GLU A 64 -86.41 6.94 -56.74
N GLU A 65 -87.25 6.97 -57.78
CA GLU A 65 -87.48 8.14 -58.63
C GLU A 65 -88.27 9.19 -57.84
N GLU A 66 -87.72 10.40 -57.72
CA GLU A 66 -88.52 11.61 -57.52
C GLU A 66 -87.99 12.70 -58.47
N GLU A 67 -88.82 13.00 -59.47
CA GLU A 67 -88.79 14.27 -60.20
C GLU A 67 -89.14 15.38 -59.21
N GLU A 68 -88.28 16.37 -59.00
CA GLU A 68 -88.69 17.76 -58.79
C GLU A 68 -87.63 18.72 -59.37
N GLU A 69 -88.13 19.68 -60.15
CA GLU A 69 -87.41 20.80 -60.72
C GLU A 69 -86.77 21.66 -59.63
N GLU A 70 -85.45 21.71 -59.52
CA GLU A 70 -84.78 22.82 -58.84
C GLU A 70 -83.57 23.30 -59.64
N GLU A 71 -83.77 24.42 -60.32
CA GLU A 71 -82.79 25.48 -60.56
C GLU A 71 -81.35 24.98 -60.85
N SER A 72 -81.14 24.50 -62.08
CA SER A 72 -79.80 24.32 -62.64
C SER A 72 -79.11 25.68 -62.72
N SER A 73 -78.54 26.12 -61.59
CA SER A 73 -77.61 27.22 -61.50
C SER A 73 -76.44 26.90 -62.42
N GLU A 74 -76.44 27.54 -63.59
CA GLU A 74 -75.26 27.70 -64.43
C GLU A 74 -74.22 28.42 -63.56
N MET A 75 -73.42 27.64 -62.83
CA MET A 75 -72.28 28.17 -62.10
C MET A 75 -71.45 28.92 -63.13
N ASP A 76 -71.24 30.20 -62.87
CA ASP A 76 -70.39 31.06 -63.68
C ASP A 76 -69.01 30.37 -63.80
N ASP A 77 -68.71 29.78 -64.96
CA ASP A 77 -67.43 29.13 -65.23
C ASP A 77 -66.25 30.09 -64.94
N GLU A 78 -66.49 31.40 -65.09
CA GLU A 78 -65.53 32.44 -64.73
C GLU A 78 -65.28 32.51 -63.20
N ASP A 79 -66.26 32.21 -62.35
CA ASP A 79 -66.09 32.11 -60.89
C ASP A 79 -65.33 30.84 -60.50
N CYS A 80 -65.58 29.72 -61.18
CA CYS A 80 -64.80 28.49 -61.01
C CYS A 80 -63.32 28.71 -61.38
N GLU A 81 -63.04 29.36 -62.51
CA GLU A 81 -61.68 29.69 -62.94
C GLU A 81 -61.00 30.68 -61.99
N ARG A 82 -61.74 31.67 -61.48
CA ARG A 82 -61.25 32.66 -60.51
C ARG A 82 -60.81 32.00 -59.20
N ARG A 83 -61.65 31.15 -58.61
CA ARG A 83 -61.33 30.40 -57.38
C ARG A 83 -60.15 29.45 -57.57
N ARG A 84 -60.02 28.85 -58.75
CA ARG A 84 -58.86 28.02 -59.11
C ARG A 84 -57.58 28.85 -59.19
N GLY A 85 -57.65 30.05 -59.77
CA GLY A 85 -56.52 30.99 -59.82
C GLY A 85 -56.07 31.43 -58.43
N GLU A 86 -56.99 31.82 -57.56
CA GLU A 86 -56.71 32.21 -56.18
C GLU A 86 -56.03 31.08 -55.39
N CYS A 87 -56.52 29.84 -55.52
CA CYS A 87 -55.91 28.65 -54.90
C CYS A 87 -54.47 28.40 -55.39
N LEU A 88 -54.22 28.59 -56.70
CA LEU A 88 -52.87 28.47 -57.26
C LEU A 88 -51.94 29.58 -56.75
N ASP A 89 -52.42 30.81 -56.65
CA ASP A 89 -51.66 31.94 -56.13
C ASP A 89 -51.31 31.73 -54.64
N GLU A 90 -52.25 31.27 -53.82
CA GLU A 90 -52.01 30.89 -52.43
C GLU A 90 -50.97 29.77 -52.30
N MET A 91 -51.04 28.74 -53.16
CA MET A 91 -50.03 27.69 -53.22
C MET A 91 -48.65 28.20 -53.63
N MET A 92 -48.59 29.13 -54.59
CA MET A 92 -47.35 29.76 -54.99
C MET A 92 -46.73 30.59 -53.86
N ASP A 93 -47.55 31.33 -53.12
CA ASP A 93 -47.09 32.11 -51.96
C ASP A 93 -46.59 31.20 -50.83
N LEU A 94 -47.28 30.08 -50.57
CA LEU A 94 -46.83 29.08 -49.59
C LEU A 94 -45.53 28.41 -50.00
N GLU A 95 -45.37 28.00 -51.25
CA GLU A 95 -44.12 27.42 -51.77
C GLU A 95 -42.96 28.42 -51.63
N LYS A 96 -43.19 29.70 -51.92
CA LYS A 96 -42.19 30.75 -51.75
C LYS A 96 -41.80 30.92 -50.28
N GLN A 97 -42.76 30.96 -49.36
CA GLN A 97 -42.49 31.02 -47.92
C GLN A 97 -41.70 29.81 -47.44
N PHE A 98 -42.05 28.61 -47.93
CA PHE A 98 -41.35 27.38 -47.61
C PHE A 98 -39.89 27.41 -48.09
N GLN A 99 -39.65 27.86 -49.31
CA GLN A 99 -38.31 28.00 -49.86
C GLN A 99 -37.47 29.03 -49.07
N GLU A 100 -38.06 30.17 -48.69
CA GLU A 100 -37.39 31.16 -47.84
C GLU A 100 -37.05 30.61 -46.45
N LEU A 101 -37.97 29.88 -45.83
CA LEU A 101 -37.77 29.22 -44.53
C LEU A 101 -36.65 28.18 -44.61
N LYS A 102 -36.67 27.35 -45.65
CA LYS A 102 -35.65 26.34 -45.92
C LYS A 102 -34.26 26.97 -46.06
N GLU A 103 -34.13 28.03 -46.85
CA GLU A 103 -32.86 28.73 -46.98
C GLU A 103 -32.38 29.38 -45.67
N LYS A 104 -33.30 29.98 -44.90
CA LYS A 104 -32.98 30.54 -43.58
C LYS A 104 -32.43 29.46 -42.65
N LEU A 105 -33.08 28.30 -42.59
CA LEU A 105 -32.66 27.15 -41.79
C LEU A 105 -31.26 26.67 -42.19
N PHE A 106 -31.00 26.49 -43.49
CA PHE A 106 -29.68 26.07 -43.97
C PHE A 106 -28.60 27.10 -43.69
N ARG A 107 -28.88 28.40 -43.90
CA ARG A 107 -27.94 29.48 -43.58
C ARG A 107 -27.62 29.51 -42.09
N GLU A 108 -28.63 29.39 -41.23
CA GLU A 108 -28.43 29.34 -39.79
C GLU A 108 -27.58 28.14 -39.39
N ARG A 109 -27.91 26.94 -39.90
CA ARG A 109 -27.15 25.73 -39.60
C ARG A 109 -25.70 25.83 -40.06
N LEU A 110 -25.47 26.37 -41.25
CA LEU A 110 -24.12 26.62 -41.77
C LEU A 110 -23.35 27.59 -40.86
N ASN A 111 -24.01 28.65 -40.39
CA ASN A 111 -23.39 29.64 -39.51
C ASN A 111 -23.05 29.05 -38.13
N GLN A 112 -23.93 28.22 -37.54
CA GLN A 112 -23.64 27.50 -36.30
C GLN A 112 -22.36 26.65 -36.44
N VAL A 113 -22.23 25.92 -37.55
CA VAL A 113 -21.05 25.09 -37.83
C VAL A 113 -19.80 25.95 -38.02
N LYS A 114 -19.89 27.06 -38.75
CA LYS A 114 -18.78 27.99 -38.96
C LYS A 114 -18.27 28.57 -37.64
N VAL A 115 -19.17 29.02 -36.76
CA VAL A 115 -18.81 29.57 -35.44
C VAL A 115 -18.09 28.51 -34.61
N LYS A 116 -18.61 27.28 -34.53
CA LYS A 116 -17.93 26.19 -33.81
C LYS A 116 -16.56 25.86 -34.40
N LEU A 117 -16.45 25.86 -35.74
CA LEU A 117 -15.17 25.63 -36.41
C LEU A 117 -14.16 26.74 -36.06
N ASP A 118 -14.58 28.00 -36.08
CA ASP A 118 -13.74 29.14 -35.72
C ASP A 118 -13.32 29.10 -34.24
N GLU A 119 -14.22 28.70 -33.33
CA GLU A 119 -13.89 28.50 -31.91
C GLU A 119 -12.83 27.42 -31.72
N VAL A 120 -12.89 26.32 -32.48
CA VAL A 120 -11.89 25.26 -32.45
C VAL A 120 -10.56 25.75 -33.03
N LEU A 121 -10.57 26.39 -34.21
CA LEU A 121 -9.37 26.91 -34.86
C LEU A 121 -8.67 27.99 -34.03
N THR A 122 -9.44 28.83 -33.33
CA THR A 122 -8.90 29.86 -32.43
C THR A 122 -8.55 29.32 -31.03
N GLY A 123 -8.79 28.04 -30.76
CA GLY A 123 -8.51 27.40 -29.47
C GLY A 123 -9.36 27.94 -28.31
N LYS A 124 -10.54 28.48 -28.63
CA LYS A 124 -11.51 29.02 -27.67
C LYS A 124 -12.66 28.07 -27.37
N ALA A 125 -12.77 26.96 -28.11
CA ALA A 125 -13.79 25.94 -27.90
C ALA A 125 -13.75 25.42 -26.44
N GLY A 126 -14.77 25.79 -25.67
CA GLY A 126 -14.88 25.46 -24.25
C GLY A 126 -14.91 23.95 -23.99
N GLU A 127 -15.57 23.20 -24.89
CA GLU A 127 -15.70 21.74 -24.86
C GLU A 127 -14.35 21.01 -24.72
N TYR A 128 -13.25 21.60 -25.22
CA TYR A 128 -11.90 21.03 -25.09
C TYR A 128 -11.06 21.74 -24.02
N ARG A 129 -11.27 23.04 -23.84
CA ARG A 129 -10.47 23.87 -22.93
C ARG A 129 -10.77 23.56 -21.47
N GLU A 130 -12.02 23.30 -21.12
CA GLU A 130 -12.40 22.99 -19.73
C GLU A 130 -11.80 21.65 -19.27
N PRO A 131 -11.93 20.52 -20.01
CA PRO A 131 -11.24 19.28 -19.64
C PRO A 131 -9.72 19.44 -19.59
N LEU A 132 -9.13 20.22 -20.51
CA LEU A 132 -7.70 20.48 -20.51
C LEU A 132 -7.25 21.22 -19.24
N GLY A 133 -8.00 22.25 -18.82
CA GLY A 133 -7.73 22.98 -17.58
C GLY A 133 -7.86 22.09 -16.34
N ALA A 134 -8.89 21.25 -16.29
CA ALA A 134 -9.07 20.28 -15.22
C ALA A 134 -7.89 19.28 -15.15
N LEU A 135 -7.43 18.79 -16.30
CA LEU A 135 -6.27 17.89 -16.38
C LEU A 135 -4.97 18.56 -15.93
N GLN A 136 -4.75 19.81 -16.35
CA GLN A 136 -3.61 20.62 -15.91
C GLN A 136 -3.61 20.84 -14.40
N ASN A 137 -4.77 21.16 -13.82
CA ASN A 137 -4.93 21.29 -12.37
C ASN A 137 -4.63 19.96 -11.65
N SER A 138 -5.15 18.84 -12.16
CA SER A 138 -4.88 17.51 -11.61
C SER A 138 -3.38 17.15 -11.67
N MET A 139 -2.71 17.47 -12.77
CA MET A 139 -1.27 17.31 -12.89
C MET A 139 -0.53 18.13 -11.83
N GLN A 140 -0.87 19.41 -11.69
CA GLN A 140 -0.24 20.30 -10.72
C GLN A 140 -0.40 19.79 -9.29
N ILE A 141 -1.61 19.38 -8.90
CA ILE A 141 -1.88 18.81 -7.57
C ILE A 141 -1.04 17.55 -7.36
N ARG A 142 -1.01 16.63 -8.33
CA ARG A 142 -0.20 15.40 -8.21
C ARG A 142 1.28 15.70 -8.05
N THR A 143 1.82 16.67 -8.77
CA THR A 143 3.22 17.08 -8.62
C THR A 143 3.48 17.69 -7.25
N GLN A 144 2.58 18.53 -6.73
CA GLN A 144 2.71 19.11 -5.39
C GLN A 144 2.67 18.04 -4.30
N VAL A 145 1.71 17.12 -4.36
CA VAL A 145 1.58 16.01 -3.42
C VAL A 145 2.81 15.11 -3.45
N ALA A 146 3.34 14.78 -4.64
CA ALA A 146 4.57 14.02 -4.77
C ALA A 146 5.78 14.75 -4.17
N GLY A 147 5.83 16.08 -4.29
CA GLY A 147 6.83 16.94 -3.65
C GLY A 147 6.79 16.83 -2.12
N VAL A 148 5.61 17.03 -1.53
CA VAL A 148 5.40 16.91 -0.07
C VAL A 148 5.74 15.50 0.42
N TYR A 149 5.31 14.48 -0.32
CA TYR A 149 5.60 13.09 0.03
C TYR A 149 7.10 12.82 0.07
N ARG A 150 7.85 13.28 -0.95
CA ARG A 150 9.31 13.18 -0.99
C ARG A 150 9.96 13.85 0.22
N GLU A 151 9.50 15.04 0.61
CA GLU A 151 10.02 15.76 1.77
C GLU A 151 9.79 14.98 3.07
N LEU A 152 8.59 14.43 3.27
CA LEU A 152 8.27 13.59 4.42
C LEU A 152 9.13 12.33 4.47
N CYS A 153 9.33 11.64 3.33
CA CYS A 153 10.24 10.49 3.26
C CYS A 153 11.66 10.86 3.68
N LEU A 154 12.18 12.01 3.22
CA LEU A 154 13.50 12.49 3.61
C LEU A 154 13.57 12.81 5.11
N GLN A 155 12.53 13.40 5.68
CA GLN A 155 12.46 13.66 7.13
C GLN A 155 12.47 12.35 7.93
N VAL A 156 11.70 11.34 7.51
CA VAL A 156 11.70 10.02 8.16
C VAL A 156 13.09 9.39 8.13
N ILE A 157 13.80 9.46 7.00
CA ILE A 157 15.17 8.95 6.89
C ILE A 157 16.11 9.68 7.84
N ARG A 158 16.01 11.02 7.92
CA ARG A 158 16.82 11.82 8.85
C ARG A 158 16.55 11.45 10.30
N HIS A 159 15.29 11.37 10.70
CA HIS A 159 14.94 10.98 12.07
C HIS A 159 15.43 9.57 12.41
N LYS A 160 15.29 8.59 11.50
CA LYS A 160 15.85 7.24 11.71
C LYS A 160 17.37 7.29 11.91
N HIS A 161 18.07 8.05 11.08
CA HIS A 161 19.52 8.22 11.19
C HIS A 161 19.91 8.89 12.52
N GLU A 162 19.23 9.96 12.91
CA GLU A 162 19.47 10.67 14.17
C GLU A 162 19.23 9.78 15.39
N CYS A 163 18.13 9.03 15.40
CA CYS A 163 17.82 8.05 16.45
C CYS A 163 18.90 6.96 16.55
N GLU A 164 19.37 6.43 15.41
CA GLU A 164 20.42 5.40 15.40
C GLU A 164 21.75 5.95 15.96
N VAL A 165 22.15 7.15 15.52
CA VAL A 165 23.36 7.82 16.04
C VAL A 165 23.24 8.07 17.53
N GLN A 166 22.08 8.51 18.02
CA GLN A 166 21.84 8.72 19.43
C GLN A 166 21.89 7.40 20.22
N GLY A 167 21.24 6.35 19.72
CA GLY A 167 21.24 5.02 20.32
C GLY A 167 22.66 4.45 20.45
N ALA A 168 23.47 4.55 19.39
CA ALA A 168 24.86 4.10 19.39
C ALA A 168 25.72 4.87 20.41
N ARG A 169 25.53 6.18 20.54
CA ARG A 169 26.23 7.01 21.53
C ARG A 169 25.87 6.59 22.96
N GLN A 170 24.58 6.45 23.25
CA GLN A 170 24.12 6.05 24.58
C GLN A 170 24.55 4.63 24.94
N HIS A 171 24.54 3.71 23.97
CA HIS A 171 25.06 2.35 24.14
C HIS A 171 26.54 2.38 24.54
N LEU A 172 27.38 3.11 23.80
CA LEU A 172 28.81 3.24 24.09
C LEU A 172 29.06 3.84 25.49
N GLU A 173 28.34 4.89 25.86
CA GLU A 173 28.46 5.52 27.18
C GLU A 173 28.06 4.57 28.32
N SER A 174 27.03 3.74 28.08
CA SER A 174 26.55 2.75 29.03
C SER A 174 27.56 1.61 29.20
N GLU A 175 28.07 1.05 28.10
CA GLU A 175 29.10 0.00 28.13
C GLU A 175 30.38 0.49 28.80
N ARG A 176 30.81 1.73 28.50
CA ARG A 176 31.96 2.34 29.15
C ARG A 176 31.76 2.39 30.66
N SER A 177 30.60 2.84 31.12
CA SER A 177 30.29 2.96 32.56
C SER A 177 30.23 1.58 33.23
N LEU A 178 29.57 0.61 32.58
CA LEU A 178 29.48 -0.77 33.05
C LEU A 178 30.87 -1.42 33.18
N LEU A 179 31.77 -1.18 32.21
CA LEU A 179 33.14 -1.67 32.26
C LEU A 179 33.92 -1.07 33.43
N PHE A 180 33.79 0.23 33.67
CA PHE A 180 34.42 0.88 34.81
C PHE A 180 33.95 0.30 36.14
N ASP A 181 32.64 0.06 36.30
CA ASP A 181 32.08 -0.57 37.50
C ASP A 181 32.53 -2.03 37.65
N ALA A 182 32.59 -2.80 36.56
CA ALA A 182 33.12 -4.16 36.56
C ALA A 182 34.61 -4.19 36.99
N MET A 183 35.44 -3.31 36.45
CA MET A 183 36.85 -3.20 36.86
C MET A 183 36.98 -2.78 38.34
N LYS A 184 36.16 -1.82 38.79
CA LYS A 184 36.17 -1.36 40.18
C LYS A 184 35.78 -2.48 41.13
N THR A 185 34.71 -3.23 40.83
CA THR A 185 34.27 -4.37 41.64
C THR A 185 35.30 -5.50 41.66
N GLU A 186 35.96 -5.81 40.53
CA GLU A 186 37.04 -6.79 40.49
C GLU A 186 38.23 -6.37 41.36
N LEU A 187 38.62 -5.08 41.32
CA LEU A 187 39.71 -4.56 42.16
C LEU A 187 39.34 -4.59 43.65
N LEU A 188 38.13 -4.21 44.02
CA LEU A 188 37.65 -4.28 45.40
C LEU A 188 37.60 -5.72 45.91
N GLU A 189 37.16 -6.67 45.09
CA GLU A 189 37.14 -8.09 45.44
C GLU A 189 38.56 -8.66 45.58
N LYS A 190 39.51 -8.23 44.74
CA LYS A 190 40.93 -8.57 44.90
C LYS A 190 41.50 -8.03 46.20
N ILE A 191 41.19 -6.78 46.56
CA ILE A 191 41.60 -6.18 47.85
C ILE A 191 41.01 -7.00 49.00
N ARG A 192 39.70 -7.28 48.97
CA ARG A 192 39.02 -8.09 50.01
C ARG A 192 39.67 -9.46 50.20
N ARG A 193 39.96 -10.18 49.11
CA ARG A 193 40.66 -11.48 49.19
C ARG A 193 42.05 -11.38 49.78
N LEU A 194 42.82 -10.34 49.43
CA LEU A 194 44.15 -10.12 50.01
C LEU A 194 44.07 -9.79 51.51
N GLU A 195 43.05 -9.03 51.93
CA GLU A 195 42.80 -8.74 53.35
C GLU A 195 42.41 -10.02 54.12
N GLU A 196 41.54 -10.85 53.54
CA GLU A 196 41.17 -12.15 54.08
C GLU A 196 42.36 -13.09 54.17
N ASP A 197 43.20 -13.18 53.14
CA ASP A 197 44.42 -13.98 53.15
C ASP A 197 45.39 -13.50 54.23
N ARG A 198 45.53 -12.19 54.44
CA ARG A 198 46.33 -11.62 55.52
C ARG A 198 45.80 -12.03 56.89
N GLN A 199 44.50 -11.87 57.11
CA GLN A 199 43.84 -12.27 58.37
C GLN A 199 43.94 -13.79 58.61
N ASN A 200 43.79 -14.59 57.55
CA ASN A 200 43.92 -16.04 57.61
C ASN A 200 45.37 -16.47 57.97
N MET A 201 46.38 -15.78 57.42
CA MET A 201 47.77 -15.99 57.81
C MET A 201 48.02 -15.63 59.29
N ASP A 202 47.50 -14.50 59.76
CA ASP A 202 47.63 -14.06 61.15
C ASP A 202 46.98 -15.09 62.10
N LEU A 203 45.76 -15.53 61.80
CA LEU A 203 45.05 -16.56 62.59
C LEU A 203 45.77 -17.92 62.55
N THR A 204 46.26 -18.33 61.37
CA THR A 204 47.02 -19.58 61.24
C THR A 204 48.36 -19.52 61.98
N SER A 205 48.96 -18.33 62.10
CA SER A 205 50.18 -18.10 62.89
C SER A 205 49.91 -18.25 64.39
N GLU A 206 48.82 -17.69 64.91
CA GLU A 206 48.40 -17.87 66.32
C GLU A 206 48.11 -19.35 66.65
N TRP A 207 47.39 -20.06 65.79
CA TRP A 207 47.12 -21.50 65.97
C TRP A 207 48.39 -22.36 65.86
N SER A 208 49.37 -21.93 65.05
CA SER A 208 50.65 -22.63 64.95
C SER A 208 51.60 -22.32 66.11
N ASP A 209 51.45 -21.19 66.79
CA ASP A 209 52.23 -20.84 67.99
C ASP A 209 51.67 -21.58 69.23
N GLU A 210 50.35 -21.74 69.31
CA GLU A 210 49.70 -22.52 70.39
C GLU A 210 50.03 -24.03 70.30
N MET A 211 50.19 -24.58 69.09
CA MET A 211 50.72 -25.94 68.88
C MET A 211 52.26 -26.04 68.96
N ARG A 212 52.99 -24.92 69.00
CA ARG A 212 54.46 -24.86 69.19
C ARG A 212 54.90 -24.41 70.58
N GLY A 213 54.00 -24.27 71.54
CA GLY A 213 54.34 -24.09 72.96
C GLY A 213 55.12 -25.26 73.58
N LYS A 214 55.27 -26.41 72.89
CA LYS A 214 56.10 -27.54 73.34
C LYS A 214 56.94 -28.11 72.20
N LYS A 215 58.24 -27.79 72.27
CA LYS A 215 59.39 -28.38 71.53
C LYS A 215 59.59 -27.90 70.08
N CYS A 216 60.57 -27.01 69.87
CA CYS A 216 61.72 -27.32 69.00
C CYS A 216 62.81 -26.24 69.06
N LYS A 217 63.81 -26.44 69.93
CA LYS A 217 65.16 -25.87 69.79
C LYS A 217 66.01 -26.88 69.01
N ARG A 218 65.92 -26.89 67.67
CA ARG A 218 66.96 -27.52 66.83
C ARG A 218 66.87 -27.11 65.35
N ARG A 219 67.71 -26.14 65.00
CA ARG A 219 68.74 -26.29 63.96
C ARG A 219 68.30 -26.32 62.48
N ASN A 220 68.76 -25.27 61.80
CA ASN A 220 69.27 -25.18 60.42
C ASN A 220 68.24 -25.26 59.29
N LEU A 221 68.11 -24.21 58.45
CA LEU A 221 69.06 -23.82 57.39
C LEU A 221 69.44 -25.02 56.51
N LEU A 222 68.90 -25.01 55.29
CA LEU A 222 69.18 -25.79 54.07
C LEU A 222 67.82 -26.19 53.48
N GLY A 223 67.32 -25.44 52.51
CA GLY A 223 67.85 -25.56 51.17
C GLY A 223 67.09 -26.67 50.44
N ARG A 224 65.84 -26.40 50.06
CA ARG A 224 65.15 -27.18 49.03
C ARG A 224 64.50 -26.25 48.03
N SER A 225 65.37 -25.62 47.24
CA SER A 225 65.03 -25.12 45.91
C SER A 225 64.70 -26.32 45.02
N GLU A 226 63.43 -26.72 44.99
CA GLU A 226 62.93 -27.60 43.94
C GLU A 226 62.40 -26.69 42.83
N ARG A 227 63.26 -26.60 41.83
CA ARG A 227 63.13 -25.85 40.59
C ARG A 227 61.73 -26.01 40.01
N LYS A 228 61.12 -24.85 39.72
CA LYS A 228 60.05 -24.63 38.77
C LYS A 228 60.23 -25.58 37.57
N LYS A 229 59.41 -26.62 37.44
CA LYS A 229 59.18 -27.26 36.14
C LYS A 229 58.48 -26.21 35.29
N LYS A 230 59.25 -25.47 34.49
CA LYS A 230 58.69 -24.67 33.41
C LYS A 230 58.05 -25.67 32.45
N VAL A 231 56.73 -25.73 32.43
CA VAL A 231 55.97 -26.38 31.37
C VAL A 231 56.46 -25.75 30.07
N ALA A 232 56.87 -26.58 29.12
CA ALA A 232 57.34 -26.12 27.82
C ALA A 232 56.26 -25.24 27.19
N LEU A 233 56.56 -23.96 26.98
CA LEU A 233 55.75 -23.09 26.15
C LEU A 233 55.90 -23.61 24.72
N VAL A 234 54.91 -24.36 24.26
CA VAL A 234 54.77 -24.71 22.84
C VAL A 234 54.54 -23.40 22.09
N SER A 235 55.58 -22.93 21.40
CA SER A 235 55.49 -21.81 20.46
C SER A 235 54.98 -22.37 19.13
N GLY A 236 53.66 -22.28 18.94
CA GLY A 236 52.92 -22.72 17.75
C GLY A 236 51.41 -22.56 17.98
N PRO A 237 50.58 -22.52 16.92
CA PRO A 237 49.12 -22.41 17.07
C PRO A 237 48.60 -23.60 17.90
N PHE A 238 48.14 -23.32 19.11
CA PHE A 238 47.64 -24.31 20.05
C PHE A 238 46.14 -24.53 19.78
N ILE A 239 45.76 -25.74 19.38
CA ILE A 239 44.36 -26.14 19.30
C ILE A 239 43.89 -26.39 20.74
N VAL A 240 43.16 -25.43 21.29
CA VAL A 240 42.51 -25.54 22.60
C VAL A 240 41.29 -26.44 22.44
N TYR A 241 41.40 -27.73 22.76
CA TYR A 241 40.24 -28.63 22.86
C TYR A 241 39.47 -28.42 24.18
N MET A 242 39.13 -27.18 24.50
CA MET A 242 38.19 -26.91 25.59
C MET A 242 36.80 -26.98 24.98
N LEU A 243 36.08 -28.06 25.30
CA LEU A 243 34.65 -28.15 25.02
C LEU A 243 33.93 -26.98 25.71
N ARG A 244 32.82 -26.52 25.13
CA ARG A 244 32.01 -25.48 25.78
C ARG A 244 31.37 -26.08 27.02
N ASP A 245 31.09 -25.25 28.02
CA ASP A 245 30.45 -25.70 29.26
C ASP A 245 29.15 -26.47 29.01
N ILE A 246 28.43 -26.13 27.94
CA ILE A 246 27.21 -26.82 27.49
C ILE A 246 27.51 -28.27 27.11
N ASP A 247 28.54 -28.52 26.30
CA ASP A 247 28.91 -29.86 25.84
C ASP A 247 29.42 -30.71 27.02
N ILE A 248 30.16 -30.09 27.96
CA ILE A 248 30.62 -30.73 29.20
C ILE A 248 29.44 -31.15 30.09
N LEU A 249 28.44 -30.29 30.22
CA LEU A 249 27.24 -30.56 31.02
C LEU A 249 26.35 -31.64 30.37
N GLU A 250 26.24 -31.65 29.05
CA GLU A 250 25.52 -32.67 28.30
C GLU A 250 26.16 -34.05 28.51
N ASP A 251 27.48 -34.16 28.32
CA ASP A 251 28.23 -35.40 28.55
C ASP A 251 28.14 -35.85 30.01
N TRP A 252 28.22 -34.92 30.97
CA TRP A 252 28.03 -35.21 32.38
C TRP A 252 26.65 -35.81 32.68
N THR A 253 25.62 -35.29 32.01
CA THR A 253 24.24 -35.77 32.12
C THR A 253 24.10 -37.15 31.48
N ALA A 254 24.72 -37.38 30.32
CA ALA A 254 24.76 -38.68 29.65
C ALA A 254 25.44 -39.75 30.51
N ILE A 255 26.56 -39.43 31.14
CA ILE A 255 27.28 -40.33 32.07
C ILE A 255 26.41 -40.67 33.28
N LYS A 256 25.75 -39.67 33.89
CA LYS A 256 24.80 -39.92 35.00
C LYS A 256 23.66 -40.84 34.58
N LYS A 257 23.09 -40.63 33.40
CA LYS A 257 21.99 -41.45 32.85
C LYS A 257 22.44 -42.89 32.59
N ALA A 258 23.60 -43.08 31.98
CA ALA A 258 24.18 -44.41 31.74
C ALA A 258 24.50 -45.13 33.06
N LYS A 259 25.07 -44.42 34.05
CA LYS A 259 25.37 -44.98 35.38
C LYS A 259 24.10 -45.39 36.14
N ALA A 260 23.01 -44.62 36.01
CA ALA A 260 21.72 -44.99 36.57
C ALA A 260 21.13 -46.26 35.89
N ALA A 261 21.27 -46.37 34.56
CA ALA A 261 20.84 -47.54 33.80
C ALA A 261 21.67 -48.81 34.10
N LEU A 262 22.93 -48.66 34.50
CA LEU A 262 23.84 -49.74 34.93
C LEU A 262 23.66 -50.16 36.40
N SER A 263 22.77 -49.50 37.16
CA SER A 263 22.47 -49.96 38.52
C SER A 263 21.75 -51.32 38.45
N PRO A 264 22.25 -52.37 39.13
CA PRO A 264 21.69 -53.70 39.00
C PRO A 264 20.29 -53.74 39.62
N MET A 265 19.26 -53.95 38.79
CA MET A 265 17.94 -54.31 39.28
C MET A 265 18.07 -55.60 40.09
N LYS A 266 17.79 -55.51 41.39
CA LYS A 266 17.76 -56.66 42.30
C LYS A 266 16.81 -57.72 41.71
N LYS A 267 17.37 -58.84 41.26
CA LYS A 267 16.60 -60.03 40.86
C LYS A 267 15.71 -60.45 42.03
N LYS A 268 14.40 -60.51 41.80
CA LYS A 268 13.43 -61.14 42.71
C LYS A 268 13.85 -62.61 42.90
N LEU A 269 13.99 -63.01 44.15
CA LEU A 269 14.24 -64.40 44.54
C LEU A 269 12.88 -65.05 44.76
N GLU A 270 12.41 -65.76 43.73
CA GLU A 270 11.24 -66.65 43.80
C GLU A 270 11.63 -67.87 44.66
N LYS A 271 10.89 -68.14 45.74
CA LYS A 271 10.99 -69.41 46.48
C LYS A 271 9.62 -70.06 46.54
N ARG A 272 9.66 -71.32 46.12
CA ARG A 272 8.63 -72.37 46.11
C ARG A 272 8.20 -72.75 47.52
#